data_AF-A0A8S1NB73-F1
#
_entry.id   AF-A0A8S1NB73-F1
#
_cell.length_a   1.000
_cell.length_b   1.000
_cell.length_c   1.000
_cell.angle_alpha   90.00
_cell.angle_beta   90.00
_cell.angle_gamma   90.00
#
_symmetry.space_group_name_H-M   'P 1'
#
loop_
_entity.id
_entity.type
_entity.pdbx_description
1 polymer ?
#
loop_
_entity_poly.entity_id
_entity_poly.type
_entity_poly.pdbx_seq_one_letter_code
_entity_poly.pdbx_strand_id
1 'polypeptide(L)'
;MLKLFNKEKKKAPQIQNVLTIEEFFKRDEYEINDEFWKMNATQLEETCKKQEKYIKKLKTLYAAHLDYLEQLLIKHEEEKKKLRTEIEEWQIKNQSNFELKQQIEVQYQQMYEQFSTQSLQQKQPQIIEEHKQEPQNTDLLELVEPKEEEIERLRLQCIKVCEEMRRLQEDNDDLSTALDAEKQHKEQLRQQFEQQIVQFQQEISDLENKIKNIQNEGQTNSQKLEDKIRNQKDLEQNISELTNKIHELDSKLLQEKIKVDQKNKDCIRLEDQINELKNQIEQMSNQINIQKSKLQLLETKRQKDKVTINELKNNIALSQNNIELIQFQQKNELQNLNLQINELQLKSNLYDQLKVQYDQLQNQLMDKNVKVQQLFHQISDMEQQIEQKNKQQQNKDEIQIQKDIERENLIQHLTLKRENARVEIEQLNDKIISLMKLVDSIKSKASQNNDIQQIIKHNSDILNKSEMLQKSNRRIQLFPTLHKCLTELRKLEDKCYKLYIQTMISDFQNKDSTIQIERYLNDIGRRSQEIIDLLDEMGLK
;
A
#
# COMPACT_ATOMS: atom_id res chain seq x y z
N MET A 1 26.54 -27.37 37.04
CA MET A 1 25.18 -26.92 36.67
C MET A 1 24.14 -28.05 36.72
N LEU A 2 24.21 -29.12 35.92
CA LEU A 2 23.12 -30.11 35.78
C LEU A 2 22.99 -31.22 36.86
N LYS A 3 23.52 -31.04 38.09
CA LYS A 3 23.51 -32.07 39.16
C LYS A 3 22.76 -31.70 40.46
N LEU A 4 22.10 -30.54 40.53
CA LEU A 4 21.43 -30.07 41.76
C LEU A 4 19.90 -30.28 41.80
N PHE A 5 19.26 -30.60 40.66
CA PHE A 5 17.79 -30.59 40.55
C PHE A 5 17.04 -31.84 41.07
N ASN A 6 17.71 -32.78 41.74
CA ASN A 6 17.17 -34.12 42.00
C ASN A 6 16.97 -34.47 43.50
N LYS A 7 16.76 -33.46 44.35
CA LYS A 7 16.41 -33.63 45.77
C LYS A 7 15.34 -32.64 46.26
N GLU A 8 14.09 -32.82 45.84
CA GLU A 8 12.95 -32.77 46.77
C GLU A 8 11.70 -33.45 46.18
N LYS A 9 11.29 -34.59 46.75
CA LYS A 9 9.98 -35.22 46.47
C LYS A 9 8.98 -34.77 47.53
N LYS A 10 8.28 -33.66 47.31
CA LYS A 10 7.09 -33.26 48.07
C LYS A 10 5.97 -32.86 47.11
N LYS A 11 4.76 -33.35 47.43
CA LYS A 11 3.44 -33.09 46.80
C LYS A 11 3.44 -32.14 45.61
N ALA A 12 3.27 -32.68 44.40
CA ALA A 12 3.08 -31.88 43.19
C ALA A 12 1.82 -31.00 43.32
N PRO A 13 1.91 -29.67 43.15
CA PRO A 13 0.77 -28.84 42.82
C PRO A 13 0.24 -29.22 41.42
N GLN A 14 -1.03 -28.94 41.15
CA GLN A 14 -1.52 -28.97 39.76
C GLN A 14 -0.79 -27.86 38.98
N ILE A 15 -0.02 -28.25 37.97
CA ILE A 15 0.65 -27.30 37.08
C ILE A 15 -0.41 -26.67 36.18
N GLN A 16 -0.93 -25.52 36.60
CA GLN A 16 -1.69 -24.64 35.72
C GLN A 16 -0.78 -24.20 34.56
N ASN A 17 -1.30 -24.30 33.34
CA ASN A 17 -0.75 -23.85 32.06
C ASN A 17 0.68 -23.29 32.11
N VAL A 18 1.66 -24.14 31.77
CA VAL A 18 3.02 -23.67 31.44
C VAL A 18 2.92 -22.83 30.18
N LEU A 19 2.88 -21.51 30.35
CA LEU A 19 2.99 -20.54 29.26
C LEU A 19 4.24 -20.87 28.44
N THR A 20 4.10 -20.93 27.13
CA THR A 20 5.25 -21.08 26.23
C THR A 20 6.17 -19.87 26.36
N ILE A 21 7.46 -20.04 26.04
CA ILE A 21 8.45 -18.97 26.13
C ILE A 21 8.02 -17.76 25.29
N GLU A 22 7.35 -17.98 24.16
CA GLU A 22 6.78 -16.90 23.35
C GLU A 22 5.62 -16.16 24.06
N GLU A 23 4.73 -16.86 24.76
CA GLU A 23 3.65 -16.22 25.51
C GLU A 23 4.15 -15.47 26.75
N PHE A 24 5.28 -15.89 27.32
CA PHE A 24 5.97 -15.18 28.39
C PHE A 24 6.55 -13.84 27.90
N PHE A 25 7.23 -13.84 26.75
CA PHE A 25 7.79 -12.61 26.17
C PHE A 25 6.75 -11.67 25.51
N LYS A 26 5.53 -12.14 25.20
CA LYS A 26 4.46 -11.34 24.56
C LYS A 26 3.66 -10.43 25.51
N ARG A 27 4.02 -10.34 26.80
CA ARG A 27 3.23 -9.60 27.80
C ARG A 27 3.66 -8.17 28.09
N ASP A 28 4.86 -7.75 27.68
CA ASP A 28 5.44 -6.42 27.97
C ASP A 28 5.53 -6.04 29.48
N GLU A 29 5.21 -6.96 30.39
CA GLU A 29 5.11 -6.76 31.86
C GLU A 29 6.48 -6.74 32.59
N TYR A 30 7.62 -6.84 31.90
CA TYR A 30 8.95 -6.92 32.51
C TYR A 30 10.00 -6.03 31.83
N GLU A 31 10.37 -4.94 32.51
CA GLU A 31 11.64 -4.25 32.26
C GLU A 31 12.79 -5.18 32.66
N ILE A 32 13.49 -5.74 31.67
CA ILE A 32 14.67 -6.57 31.92
C ILE A 32 15.83 -5.64 32.34
N ASN A 33 16.05 -5.54 33.66
CA ASN A 33 17.14 -4.77 34.27
C ASN A 33 18.47 -4.98 33.52
N ASP A 34 19.10 -3.87 33.17
CA ASP A 34 20.41 -3.73 32.54
C ASP A 34 21.51 -4.62 33.15
N GLU A 35 21.44 -4.89 34.47
CA GLU A 35 22.35 -5.81 35.17
C GLU A 35 22.21 -7.27 34.71
N PHE A 36 21.00 -7.70 34.35
CA PHE A 36 20.74 -9.04 33.81
C PHE A 36 21.36 -9.20 32.41
N TRP A 37 21.26 -8.16 31.57
CA TRP A 37 21.94 -8.12 30.27
C TRP A 37 23.46 -8.14 30.42
N LYS A 38 24.02 -7.34 31.35
CA LYS A 38 25.46 -7.34 31.66
C LYS A 38 25.94 -8.70 32.20
N MET A 39 25.16 -9.35 33.06
CA MET A 39 25.46 -10.70 33.56
C MET A 39 25.45 -11.73 32.42
N ASN A 40 24.43 -11.74 31.56
CA ASN A 40 24.34 -12.67 30.43
C ASN A 40 25.45 -12.44 29.41
N ALA A 41 25.78 -11.19 29.10
CA ALA A 41 26.91 -10.84 28.24
C ALA A 41 28.25 -11.34 28.82
N THR A 42 28.47 -11.18 30.13
CA THR A 42 29.67 -11.67 30.82
C THR A 42 29.76 -13.20 30.80
N GLN A 43 28.64 -13.91 31.04
CA GLN A 43 28.60 -15.38 30.97
C GLN A 43 28.80 -15.90 29.54
N LEU A 44 28.29 -15.20 28.53
CA LEU A 44 28.52 -15.51 27.12
C LEU A 44 30.00 -15.30 26.76
N GLU A 45 30.59 -14.16 27.12
CA GLU A 45 32.00 -13.85 26.87
C GLU A 45 32.94 -14.85 27.56
N GLU A 46 32.66 -15.23 28.81
CA GLU A 46 33.35 -16.33 29.50
C GLU A 46 33.24 -17.67 28.74
N THR A 47 32.07 -17.95 28.15
CA THR A 47 31.83 -19.19 27.41
C THR A 47 32.59 -19.19 26.09
N CYS A 48 32.61 -18.08 25.36
CA CYS A 48 33.45 -17.89 24.17
C CYS A 48 34.94 -18.06 24.52
N LYS A 49 35.44 -17.38 25.57
CA LYS A 49 36.84 -17.53 26.03
C LYS A 49 37.21 -18.97 26.44
N LYS A 50 36.25 -19.76 26.94
CA LYS A 50 36.43 -21.20 27.23
C LYS A 50 36.47 -22.03 25.94
N GLN A 51 35.60 -21.75 24.97
CA GLN A 51 35.58 -22.38 23.64
C GLN A 51 36.86 -22.08 22.85
N GLU A 52 37.33 -20.83 22.83
CA GLU A 52 38.60 -20.44 22.18
C GLU A 52 39.80 -21.20 22.76
N LYS A 53 39.90 -21.31 24.09
CA LYS A 53 40.95 -22.11 24.75
C LYS A 53 40.86 -23.59 24.38
N TYR A 54 39.65 -24.13 24.25
CA TYR A 54 39.43 -25.51 23.81
C TYR A 54 39.83 -25.72 22.34
N ILE A 55 39.42 -24.83 21.43
CA ILE A 55 39.80 -24.84 20.01
C ILE A 55 41.33 -24.71 19.87
N LYS A 56 41.98 -23.84 20.64
CA LYS A 56 43.45 -23.71 20.65
C LYS A 56 44.12 -25.02 21.09
N LYS A 57 43.60 -25.68 22.14
CA LYS A 57 44.09 -26.99 22.59
C LYS A 57 43.90 -28.08 21.52
N LEU A 58 42.75 -28.11 20.83
CA LEU A 58 42.50 -29.04 19.73
C LEU A 58 43.48 -28.81 18.56
N LYS A 59 43.75 -27.55 18.18
CA LYS A 59 44.75 -27.23 17.14
C LYS A 59 46.15 -27.71 17.52
N THR A 60 46.57 -27.54 18.79
CA THR A 60 47.86 -28.07 19.27
C THR A 60 47.91 -29.60 19.26
N LEU A 61 46.83 -30.29 19.67
CA LEU A 61 46.77 -31.75 19.62
C LEU A 61 46.78 -32.29 18.18
N TYR A 62 46.10 -31.61 17.25
CA TYR A 62 46.09 -31.99 15.84
C TYR A 62 47.47 -31.80 15.19
N ALA A 63 48.17 -30.70 15.48
CA ALA A 63 49.54 -30.49 15.01
C ALA A 63 50.51 -31.55 15.54
N ALA A 64 50.43 -31.91 16.83
CA ALA A 64 51.26 -32.97 17.42
C ALA A 64 50.94 -34.36 16.83
N HIS A 65 49.69 -34.61 16.43
CA HIS A 65 49.31 -35.85 15.75
C HIS A 65 49.78 -35.89 14.29
N LEU A 66 49.91 -34.75 13.60
CA LEU A 66 50.53 -34.69 12.27
C LEU A 66 52.03 -34.97 12.35
N ASP A 67 52.76 -34.28 13.24
CA ASP A 67 54.19 -34.51 13.49
C ASP A 67 54.49 -35.98 13.84
N TYR A 68 53.68 -36.60 14.70
CA TYR A 68 53.78 -38.04 14.98
C TYR A 68 53.58 -38.93 13.74
N LEU A 69 52.61 -38.61 12.87
CA LEU A 69 52.37 -39.37 11.63
C LEU A 69 53.49 -39.17 10.61
N GLU A 70 54.07 -37.97 10.51
CA GLU A 70 55.20 -37.67 9.63
C GLU A 70 56.46 -38.42 10.08
N GLN A 71 56.77 -38.43 11.38
CA GLN A 71 57.86 -39.25 11.94
C GLN A 71 57.66 -40.75 11.71
N LEU A 72 56.42 -41.23 11.81
CA LEU A 72 56.08 -42.65 11.60
C LEU A 72 56.14 -43.03 10.10
N LEU A 73 55.80 -42.11 9.20
CA LEU A 73 56.01 -42.26 7.75
C LEU A 73 57.51 -42.37 7.42
N ILE A 74 58.34 -41.44 7.93
CA ILE A 74 59.80 -41.43 7.72
C ILE A 74 60.41 -42.76 8.16
N LYS A 75 60.05 -43.26 9.36
CA LYS A 75 60.53 -44.55 9.87
C LYS A 75 60.17 -45.72 8.95
N HIS A 76 58.95 -45.75 8.40
CA HIS A 76 58.57 -46.78 7.44
C HIS A 76 59.27 -46.65 6.08
N GLU A 77 59.66 -45.44 5.64
CA GLU A 77 60.50 -45.27 4.45
C GLU A 77 61.95 -45.73 4.69
N GLU A 78 62.50 -45.53 5.90
CA GLU A 78 63.80 -46.08 6.30
C GLU A 78 63.78 -47.61 6.38
N GLU A 79 62.75 -48.21 7.01
CA GLU A 79 62.55 -49.66 7.06
C GLU A 79 62.43 -50.25 5.64
N LYS A 80 61.65 -49.61 4.77
CA LYS A 80 61.48 -49.99 3.35
C LYS A 80 62.77 -49.84 2.54
N LYS A 81 63.62 -48.86 2.86
CA LYS A 81 64.96 -48.69 2.26
C LYS A 81 65.91 -49.79 2.71
N LYS A 82 65.92 -50.13 4.01
CA LYS A 82 66.71 -51.23 4.57
C LYS A 82 66.33 -52.58 3.95
N LEU A 83 65.04 -52.88 3.84
CA LEU A 83 64.53 -54.10 3.20
C LEU A 83 64.92 -54.19 1.71
N ARG A 84 65.00 -53.07 0.98
CA ARG A 84 65.51 -53.07 -0.41
C ARG A 84 66.98 -53.45 -0.47
N THR A 85 67.82 -52.88 0.39
CA THR A 85 69.24 -53.24 0.47
C THR A 85 69.43 -54.71 0.83
N GLU A 86 68.65 -55.25 1.79
CA GLU A 86 68.68 -56.68 2.14
C GLU A 86 68.24 -57.59 0.97
N ILE A 87 67.27 -57.17 0.15
CA ILE A 87 66.86 -57.89 -1.07
C ILE A 87 67.96 -57.84 -2.14
N GLU A 88 68.60 -56.68 -2.34
CA GLU A 88 69.71 -56.49 -3.30
C GLU A 88 70.92 -57.35 -2.90
N GLU A 89 71.31 -57.37 -1.61
CA GLU A 89 72.34 -58.27 -1.08
C GLU A 89 71.98 -59.75 -1.28
N TRP A 90 70.72 -60.13 -1.04
CA TRP A 90 70.27 -61.52 -1.22
C TRP A 90 70.27 -61.93 -2.70
N GLN A 91 69.91 -61.03 -3.61
CA GLN A 91 70.00 -61.24 -5.06
C GLN A 91 71.45 -61.43 -5.51
N ILE A 92 72.38 -60.58 -5.07
CA ILE A 92 73.81 -60.72 -5.36
C ILE A 92 74.34 -62.07 -4.85
N LYS A 93 73.96 -62.46 -3.63
CA LYS A 93 74.36 -63.76 -3.05
C LYS A 93 73.78 -64.95 -3.81
N ASN A 94 72.53 -64.86 -4.27
CA ASN A 94 71.89 -65.91 -5.06
C ASN A 94 72.51 -66.03 -6.47
N GLN A 95 72.86 -64.90 -7.08
CA GLN A 95 73.61 -64.84 -8.35
C GLN A 95 74.96 -65.54 -8.22
N SER A 96 75.73 -65.22 -7.17
CA SER A 96 77.03 -65.87 -6.88
C SER A 96 76.90 -67.37 -6.60
N ASN A 97 75.86 -67.81 -5.88
CA ASN A 97 75.57 -69.23 -5.68
C ASN A 97 75.25 -69.96 -7.00
N PHE A 98 74.56 -69.31 -7.93
CA PHE A 98 74.24 -69.86 -9.25
C PHE A 98 75.50 -70.01 -10.13
N GLU A 99 76.37 -69.01 -10.13
CA GLU A 99 77.67 -69.05 -10.80
C GLU A 99 78.58 -70.15 -10.21
N LEU A 100 78.62 -70.28 -8.88
CA LEU A 100 79.35 -71.37 -8.21
C LEU A 100 78.79 -72.75 -8.57
N LYS A 101 77.46 -72.90 -8.68
CA LYS A 101 76.84 -74.14 -9.14
C LYS A 101 77.30 -74.50 -10.55
N GLN A 102 77.31 -73.54 -11.48
CA GLN A 102 77.78 -73.78 -12.85
C GLN A 102 79.25 -74.21 -12.89
N GLN A 103 80.12 -73.60 -12.07
CA GLN A 103 81.53 -74.02 -11.97
C GLN A 103 81.68 -75.46 -11.48
N ILE A 104 80.91 -75.86 -10.45
CA ILE A 104 80.89 -77.23 -9.94
C ILE A 104 80.36 -78.21 -11.00
N GLU A 105 79.30 -77.85 -11.73
CA GLU A 105 78.68 -78.67 -12.77
C GLU A 105 79.64 -78.93 -13.95
N VAL A 106 80.44 -77.93 -14.34
CA VAL A 106 81.54 -78.07 -15.32
C VAL A 106 82.69 -78.94 -14.78
N GLN A 107 83.08 -78.80 -13.52
CA GLN A 107 84.12 -79.64 -12.91
C GLN A 107 83.70 -81.12 -12.85
N TYR A 108 82.42 -81.41 -12.56
CA TYR A 108 81.88 -82.77 -12.60
C TYR A 108 81.90 -83.36 -14.01
N GLN A 109 81.57 -82.60 -15.05
CA GLN A 109 81.66 -83.05 -16.44
C GLN A 109 83.12 -83.40 -16.81
N GLN A 110 84.08 -82.53 -16.47
CA GLN A 110 85.50 -82.76 -16.73
C GLN A 110 86.05 -84.02 -16.02
N MET A 111 85.63 -84.28 -14.78
CA MET A 111 85.97 -85.55 -14.10
C MET A 111 85.34 -86.76 -14.81
N TYR A 112 84.09 -86.66 -15.27
CA TYR A 112 83.39 -87.78 -15.90
C TYR A 112 84.07 -88.20 -17.22
N GLU A 113 84.53 -87.25 -18.02
CA GLU A 113 85.31 -87.52 -19.25
C GLU A 113 86.67 -88.19 -18.94
N GLN A 114 87.34 -87.80 -17.86
CA GLN A 114 88.60 -88.42 -17.41
C GLN A 114 88.39 -89.86 -16.91
N PHE A 115 87.33 -90.14 -16.17
CA PHE A 115 87.01 -91.51 -15.76
C PHE A 115 86.53 -92.38 -16.93
N SER A 116 85.79 -91.81 -17.89
CA SER A 116 85.31 -92.52 -19.08
C SER A 116 86.44 -92.98 -20.02
N THR A 117 87.66 -92.45 -19.88
CA THR A 117 88.80 -92.77 -20.76
C THR A 117 89.79 -93.76 -20.15
N GLN A 118 89.68 -94.10 -18.86
CA GLN A 118 90.63 -95.02 -18.19
C GLN A 118 90.13 -96.47 -18.04
N SER A 119 88.82 -96.74 -18.15
CA SER A 119 88.21 -98.03 -17.79
C SER A 119 88.25 -99.13 -18.87
N LEU A 120 88.95 -98.90 -19.99
CA LEU A 120 88.83 -99.71 -21.23
C LEU A 120 89.99 -100.69 -21.49
N GLN A 121 90.79 -101.06 -20.48
CA GLN A 121 91.87 -102.06 -20.62
C GLN A 121 91.96 -103.00 -19.41
N GLN A 122 92.29 -104.29 -19.68
CA GLN A 122 92.46 -105.43 -18.76
C GLN A 122 91.17 -106.14 -18.29
N LYS A 123 91.08 -107.47 -18.13
CA LYS A 123 91.73 -108.67 -18.76
C LYS A 123 91.02 -109.95 -18.23
N GLN A 124 91.05 -111.06 -18.97
CA GLN A 124 90.61 -112.41 -18.52
C GLN A 124 91.66 -113.49 -18.85
N PRO A 125 91.67 -114.63 -18.13
CA PRO A 125 91.94 -115.96 -18.73
C PRO A 125 91.03 -117.11 -18.20
N GLN A 126 91.28 -118.36 -18.63
CA GLN A 126 90.37 -119.53 -18.52
C GLN A 126 90.94 -120.72 -17.69
N ILE A 127 90.29 -121.91 -17.78
CA ILE A 127 90.35 -123.11 -16.88
C ILE A 127 90.93 -124.36 -17.64
N ILE A 128 91.37 -125.44 -16.95
CA ILE A 128 91.26 -126.91 -17.33
C ILE A 128 91.95 -127.87 -16.28
N GLU A 129 91.67 -129.19 -16.30
CA GLU A 129 91.93 -130.26 -15.28
C GLU A 129 92.81 -131.46 -15.80
N GLU A 130 93.12 -132.50 -14.97
CA GLU A 130 93.11 -134.00 -15.26
C GLU A 130 93.91 -134.97 -14.28
N HIS A 131 94.44 -136.15 -14.71
CA HIS A 131 94.43 -137.49 -14.01
C HIS A 131 95.56 -138.50 -14.48
N LYS A 132 95.86 -139.74 -13.96
CA LYS A 132 95.62 -140.60 -12.73
C LYS A 132 96.48 -141.93 -12.68
N GLN A 133 96.52 -142.61 -11.51
CA GLN A 133 96.61 -144.10 -11.23
C GLN A 133 97.93 -144.96 -11.29
N GLU A 134 97.84 -146.26 -10.91
CA GLU A 134 98.84 -147.27 -10.42
C GLU A 134 98.48 -148.75 -10.87
N PRO A 135 98.90 -149.95 -10.30
CA PRO A 135 100.09 -150.46 -9.54
C PRO A 135 100.60 -151.94 -9.95
N GLN A 136 101.41 -152.62 -9.09
CA GLN A 136 101.53 -154.11 -8.78
C GLN A 136 102.52 -155.15 -9.45
N ASN A 137 103.12 -156.01 -8.57
CA ASN A 137 103.41 -157.50 -8.58
C ASN A 137 104.31 -158.26 -9.62
N THR A 138 104.78 -159.55 -9.47
CA THR A 138 105.43 -160.43 -8.40
C THR A 138 106.03 -161.75 -9.03
N ASP A 139 106.50 -162.76 -8.23
CA ASP A 139 106.58 -164.25 -8.49
C ASP A 139 107.81 -164.86 -9.26
N LEU A 140 108.27 -166.15 -9.18
CA LEU A 140 108.11 -167.34 -8.26
C LEU A 140 109.17 -168.50 -8.53
N LEU A 141 109.12 -169.63 -7.75
CA LEU A 141 109.65 -171.02 -8.01
C LEU A 141 111.20 -171.30 -7.91
N GLU A 142 111.81 -172.53 -7.88
CA GLU A 142 111.37 -173.94 -8.09
C GLU A 142 112.06 -175.05 -7.17
N LEU A 143 112.72 -176.12 -7.70
CA LEU A 143 112.99 -177.49 -7.12
C LEU A 143 114.45 -178.05 -7.38
N VAL A 144 115.01 -179.24 -6.99
CA VAL A 144 114.80 -180.35 -5.98
C VAL A 144 115.98 -181.41 -5.97
N GLU A 145 116.19 -182.17 -4.86
CA GLU A 145 116.86 -183.51 -4.68
C GLU A 145 118.41 -183.72 -4.92
N PRO A 146 119.09 -184.73 -4.29
CA PRO A 146 118.66 -185.62 -3.19
C PRO A 146 119.69 -185.87 -2.03
N LYS A 147 119.14 -186.31 -0.87
CA LYS A 147 119.73 -187.13 0.24
C LYS A 147 120.38 -186.45 1.45
N GLU A 148 119.71 -186.64 2.59
CA GLU A 148 120.17 -186.61 4.00
C GLU A 148 120.84 -185.33 4.54
N GLU A 149 121.84 -184.72 3.90
CA GLU A 149 122.20 -183.32 4.21
C GLU A 149 121.01 -182.38 3.90
N GLU A 150 120.22 -182.76 2.89
CA GLU A 150 118.97 -182.11 2.52
C GLU A 150 117.92 -182.13 3.65
N ILE A 151 117.90 -183.14 4.53
CA ILE A 151 116.96 -183.19 5.66
C ILE A 151 117.31 -182.13 6.71
N GLU A 152 118.60 -181.92 7.00
CA GLU A 152 119.01 -180.90 7.97
C GLU A 152 118.98 -179.49 7.36
N ARG A 153 119.21 -179.34 6.05
CA ARG A 153 118.85 -178.11 5.31
C ARG A 153 117.36 -177.83 5.39
N LEU A 154 116.50 -178.82 5.12
CA LEU A 154 115.04 -178.67 5.19
C LEU A 154 114.57 -178.37 6.62
N ARG A 155 115.26 -178.85 7.66
CA ARG A 155 115.01 -178.41 9.04
C ARG A 155 115.38 -176.95 9.26
N LEU A 156 116.56 -176.51 8.83
CA LEU A 156 116.93 -175.08 8.88
C LEU A 156 115.99 -174.21 8.03
N GLN A 157 115.51 -174.73 6.91
CA GLN A 157 114.59 -174.06 5.99
C GLN A 157 113.17 -174.02 6.56
N CYS A 158 112.69 -175.06 7.25
CA CYS A 158 111.46 -175.04 8.03
C CYS A 158 111.56 -174.09 9.23
N ILE A 159 112.72 -174.00 9.91
CA ILE A 159 112.93 -172.99 10.95
C ILE A 159 112.85 -171.58 10.35
N LYS A 160 113.55 -171.32 9.24
CA LYS A 160 113.44 -170.05 8.50
C LYS A 160 112.03 -169.75 8.05
N VAL A 161 111.30 -170.72 7.49
CA VAL A 161 109.91 -170.55 7.06
C VAL A 161 108.99 -170.31 8.26
N CYS A 162 109.23 -170.91 9.42
CA CYS A 162 108.51 -170.59 10.65
C CYS A 162 108.87 -169.21 11.23
N GLU A 163 110.10 -168.74 11.02
CA GLU A 163 110.53 -167.37 11.40
C GLU A 163 110.02 -166.31 10.42
N GLU A 164 109.97 -166.61 9.13
CA GLU A 164 109.34 -165.79 8.09
C GLU A 164 107.82 -165.79 8.25
N MET A 165 107.18 -166.93 8.53
CA MET A 165 105.76 -166.97 8.89
C MET A 165 105.48 -166.16 10.15
N ARG A 166 106.36 -166.20 11.18
CA ARG A 166 106.20 -165.35 12.36
C ARG A 166 106.35 -163.87 12.01
N ARG A 167 107.35 -163.49 11.22
CA ARG A 167 107.51 -162.10 10.75
C ARG A 167 106.34 -161.65 9.91
N LEU A 168 105.86 -162.46 8.97
CA LEU A 168 104.68 -162.14 8.14
C LEU A 168 103.39 -162.12 8.96
N GLN A 169 103.32 -162.83 10.10
CA GLN A 169 102.24 -162.70 11.07
C GLN A 169 102.34 -161.36 11.81
N GLU A 170 103.54 -161.01 12.31
CA GLU A 170 103.85 -159.74 12.99
C GLU A 170 103.60 -158.53 12.05
N ASP A 171 104.14 -158.57 10.82
CA ASP A 171 103.92 -157.58 9.75
C ASP A 171 102.43 -157.44 9.39
N ASN A 172 101.66 -158.53 9.38
CA ASN A 172 100.23 -158.51 9.06
C ASN A 172 99.38 -158.01 10.24
N ASP A 173 99.77 -158.28 11.48
CA ASP A 173 99.14 -157.72 12.68
C ASP A 173 99.46 -156.21 12.81
N ASP A 174 100.68 -155.78 12.46
CA ASP A 174 101.07 -154.36 12.34
C ASP A 174 100.34 -153.66 11.18
N LEU A 175 100.22 -154.30 10.00
CA LEU A 175 99.45 -153.77 8.87
C LEU A 175 97.95 -153.69 9.18
N SER A 176 97.39 -154.66 9.91
CA SER A 176 96.01 -154.63 10.40
C SER A 176 95.81 -153.45 11.36
N THR A 177 96.75 -153.24 12.29
CA THR A 177 96.76 -152.12 13.24
C THR A 177 96.87 -150.76 12.52
N ALA A 178 97.76 -150.66 11.53
CA ALA A 178 97.92 -149.45 10.70
C ALA A 178 96.68 -149.17 9.82
N LEU A 179 96.06 -150.22 9.28
CA LEU A 179 94.83 -150.11 8.50
C LEU A 179 93.63 -149.65 9.35
N ASP A 180 93.53 -150.13 10.59
CA ASP A 180 92.50 -149.65 11.53
C ASP A 180 92.78 -148.24 12.05
N ALA A 181 94.05 -147.86 12.23
CA ALA A 181 94.43 -146.47 12.51
C ALA A 181 94.07 -145.53 11.36
N GLU A 182 94.31 -145.91 10.09
CA GLU A 182 93.95 -145.10 8.93
C GLU A 182 92.42 -145.05 8.70
N LYS A 183 91.67 -146.12 9.01
CA LYS A 183 90.19 -146.06 9.08
C LYS A 183 89.73 -145.03 10.11
N GLN A 184 90.31 -145.02 11.31
CA GLN A 184 89.97 -144.06 12.36
C GLN A 184 90.33 -142.62 11.95
N HIS A 185 91.51 -142.39 11.39
CA HIS A 185 91.94 -141.09 10.87
C HIS A 185 91.01 -140.58 9.76
N LYS A 186 90.66 -141.44 8.79
CA LYS A 186 89.72 -141.11 7.71
C LYS A 186 88.32 -140.79 8.22
N GLU A 187 87.83 -141.50 9.24
CA GLU A 187 86.54 -141.22 9.86
C GLU A 187 86.57 -139.91 10.68
N GLN A 188 87.66 -139.60 11.39
CA GLN A 188 87.84 -138.28 12.02
C GLN A 188 87.84 -137.16 10.98
N LEU A 189 88.52 -137.34 9.85
CA LEU A 189 88.55 -136.36 8.76
C LEU A 189 87.15 -136.18 8.13
N ARG A 190 86.42 -137.28 7.94
CA ARG A 190 85.03 -137.28 7.48
C ARG A 190 84.14 -136.47 8.43
N GLN A 191 84.25 -136.70 9.74
CA GLN A 191 83.48 -135.98 10.76
C GLN A 191 83.85 -134.49 10.84
N GLN A 192 85.11 -134.13 10.65
CA GLN A 192 85.53 -132.72 10.57
C GLN A 192 84.92 -132.00 9.36
N PHE A 193 84.94 -132.62 8.17
CA PHE A 193 84.29 -132.03 6.99
C PHE A 193 82.76 -132.00 7.12
N GLU A 194 82.14 -133.02 7.71
CA GLU A 194 80.70 -133.07 7.95
C GLU A 194 80.27 -131.96 8.94
N GLN A 195 81.09 -131.64 9.95
CA GLN A 195 80.90 -130.49 10.84
C GLN A 195 81.09 -129.14 10.10
N GLN A 196 82.11 -128.99 9.26
CA GLN A 196 82.32 -127.76 8.48
C GLN A 196 81.19 -127.50 7.48
N ILE A 197 80.67 -128.54 6.83
CA ILE A 197 79.52 -128.44 5.93
C ILE A 197 78.29 -127.94 6.68
N VAL A 198 78.01 -128.45 7.88
CA VAL A 198 76.90 -127.96 8.73
C VAL A 198 77.11 -126.51 9.17
N GLN A 199 78.35 -126.11 9.52
CA GLN A 199 78.68 -124.73 9.87
C GLN A 199 78.43 -123.77 8.69
N PHE A 200 78.98 -124.06 7.50
CA PHE A 200 78.77 -123.22 6.33
C PHE A 200 77.31 -123.19 5.86
N GLN A 201 76.55 -124.29 5.98
CA GLN A 201 75.11 -124.29 5.72
C GLN A 201 74.34 -123.38 6.68
N GLN A 202 74.72 -123.33 7.96
CA GLN A 202 74.12 -122.39 8.91
C GLN A 202 74.52 -120.94 8.61
N GLU A 203 75.79 -120.66 8.29
CA GLU A 203 76.23 -119.31 7.92
C GLU A 203 75.55 -118.79 6.65
N ILE A 204 75.38 -119.64 5.64
CA ILE A 204 74.63 -119.31 4.41
C ILE A 204 73.18 -119.00 4.75
N SER A 205 72.50 -119.83 5.54
CA SER A 205 71.12 -119.59 5.99
C SER A 205 70.99 -118.27 6.75
N ASP A 206 71.92 -117.97 7.67
CA ASP A 206 71.95 -116.73 8.44
C ASP A 206 72.18 -115.50 7.53
N LEU A 207 73.00 -115.63 6.48
CA LEU A 207 73.26 -114.57 5.50
C LEU A 207 72.08 -114.35 4.54
N GLU A 208 71.45 -115.42 4.05
CA GLU A 208 70.23 -115.35 3.24
C GLU A 208 69.09 -114.66 4.01
N ASN A 209 68.91 -115.00 5.29
CA ASN A 209 67.94 -114.34 6.16
C ASN A 209 68.28 -112.85 6.38
N LYS A 210 69.56 -112.48 6.56
CA LYS A 210 69.99 -111.07 6.64
C LYS A 210 69.72 -110.31 5.34
N ILE A 211 70.06 -110.88 4.18
CA ILE A 211 69.81 -110.28 2.86
C ILE A 211 68.30 -110.06 2.65
N LYS A 212 67.48 -111.06 2.96
CA LYS A 212 66.02 -111.00 2.85
C LYS A 212 65.42 -109.91 3.76
N ASN A 213 65.92 -109.78 4.99
CA ASN A 213 65.49 -108.71 5.90
C ASN A 213 65.86 -107.32 5.37
N ILE A 214 67.10 -107.13 4.88
CA ILE A 214 67.55 -105.86 4.27
C ILE A 214 66.72 -105.52 3.02
N GLN A 215 66.35 -106.51 2.19
CA GLN A 215 65.46 -106.30 1.05
C GLN A 215 64.04 -105.87 1.47
N ASN A 216 63.48 -106.51 2.50
CA ASN A 216 62.17 -106.13 3.06
C ASN A 216 62.19 -104.71 3.65
N GLU A 217 63.25 -104.34 4.38
CA GLU A 217 63.45 -102.98 4.90
C GLU A 217 63.61 -101.96 3.77
N GLY A 218 64.37 -102.29 2.73
CA GLY A 218 64.53 -101.47 1.52
C GLY A 218 63.20 -101.18 0.82
N GLN A 219 62.39 -102.21 0.57
CA GLN A 219 61.04 -102.06 0.00
C GLN A 219 60.14 -101.19 0.90
N THR A 220 60.12 -101.48 2.21
CA THR A 220 59.35 -100.72 3.20
C THR A 220 59.75 -99.25 3.23
N ASN A 221 61.05 -98.94 3.07
CA ASN A 221 61.54 -97.57 3.04
C ASN A 221 61.31 -96.87 1.69
N SER A 222 61.28 -97.59 0.56
CA SER A 222 60.84 -97.05 -0.73
C SER A 222 59.38 -96.61 -0.68
N GLN A 223 58.47 -97.46 -0.17
CA GLN A 223 57.05 -97.12 -0.03
C GLN A 223 56.85 -95.90 0.88
N LYS A 224 57.53 -95.83 2.03
CA LYS A 224 57.52 -94.64 2.90
C LYS A 224 58.06 -93.37 2.23
N LEU A 225 58.92 -93.49 1.22
CA LEU A 225 59.44 -92.36 0.45
C LEU A 225 58.44 -91.93 -0.63
N GLU A 226 57.85 -92.88 -1.34
CA GLU A 226 56.78 -92.67 -2.33
C GLU A 226 55.56 -92.00 -1.69
N ASP A 227 55.12 -92.47 -0.52
CA ASP A 227 54.05 -91.86 0.27
C ASP A 227 54.40 -90.41 0.66
N LYS A 228 55.64 -90.13 1.08
CA LYS A 228 56.09 -88.76 1.40
C LYS A 228 56.09 -87.86 0.17
N ILE A 229 56.57 -88.33 -0.97
CA ILE A 229 56.58 -87.59 -2.24
C ILE A 229 55.14 -87.30 -2.70
N ARG A 230 54.21 -88.25 -2.50
CA ARG A 230 52.80 -88.06 -2.80
C ARG A 230 52.16 -87.00 -1.90
N ASN A 231 52.31 -87.15 -0.59
CA ASN A 231 51.83 -86.16 0.39
C ASN A 231 52.43 -84.76 0.15
N GLN A 232 53.70 -84.66 -0.28
CA GLN A 232 54.31 -83.39 -0.67
C GLN A 232 53.61 -82.77 -1.89
N LYS A 233 53.37 -83.53 -2.96
CA LYS A 233 52.65 -83.04 -4.15
C LYS A 233 51.22 -82.60 -3.82
N ASP A 234 50.53 -83.36 -2.98
CA ASP A 234 49.18 -83.02 -2.52
C ASP A 234 49.21 -81.72 -1.70
N LEU A 235 50.22 -81.50 -0.85
CA LEU A 235 50.43 -80.23 -0.14
C LEU A 235 50.79 -79.07 -1.08
N GLU A 236 51.64 -79.27 -2.08
CA GLU A 236 52.00 -78.27 -3.09
C GLU A 236 50.77 -77.84 -3.92
N GLN A 237 49.91 -78.79 -4.29
CA GLN A 237 48.63 -78.49 -4.95
C GLN A 237 47.70 -77.69 -4.02
N ASN A 238 47.53 -78.11 -2.76
CA ASN A 238 46.73 -77.37 -1.78
C ASN A 238 47.24 -75.94 -1.56
N ILE A 239 48.56 -75.73 -1.52
CA ILE A 239 49.18 -74.39 -1.44
C ILE A 239 48.87 -73.57 -2.70
N SER A 240 48.92 -74.16 -3.90
CA SER A 240 48.54 -73.48 -5.14
C SER A 240 47.06 -73.08 -5.15
N GLU A 241 46.15 -73.98 -4.74
CA GLU A 241 44.72 -73.70 -4.67
C GLU A 241 44.39 -72.60 -3.65
N LEU A 242 45.02 -72.62 -2.47
CA LEU A 242 44.90 -71.56 -1.48
C LEU A 242 45.47 -70.23 -1.97
N THR A 243 46.60 -70.24 -2.68
CA THR A 243 47.22 -69.04 -3.25
C THR A 243 46.31 -68.40 -4.31
N ASN A 244 45.72 -69.19 -5.19
CA ASN A 244 44.73 -68.72 -6.17
C ASN A 244 43.49 -68.14 -5.48
N LYS A 245 43.00 -68.79 -4.42
CA LYS A 245 41.86 -68.33 -3.63
C LYS A 245 42.13 -67.01 -2.88
N ILE A 246 43.37 -66.77 -2.44
CA ILE A 246 43.80 -65.48 -1.88
C ILE A 246 43.76 -64.39 -2.98
N HIS A 247 44.34 -64.63 -4.16
CA HIS A 247 44.30 -63.68 -5.27
C HIS A 247 42.87 -63.33 -5.73
N GLU A 248 41.96 -64.31 -5.73
CA GLU A 248 40.54 -64.08 -5.95
C GLU A 248 39.89 -63.18 -4.88
N LEU A 249 40.22 -63.39 -3.61
CA LEU A 249 39.68 -62.62 -2.49
C LEU A 249 40.23 -61.18 -2.47
N ASP A 250 41.52 -60.99 -2.73
CA ASP A 250 42.12 -59.65 -2.88
C ASP A 250 41.54 -58.89 -4.07
N SER A 251 41.28 -59.58 -5.19
CA SER A 251 40.61 -59.01 -6.36
C SER A 251 39.17 -58.55 -6.03
N LYS A 252 38.42 -59.35 -5.26
CA LYS A 252 37.07 -59.00 -4.79
C LYS A 252 37.10 -57.87 -3.77
N LEU A 253 38.08 -57.87 -2.85
CA LEU A 253 38.31 -56.80 -1.87
C LEU A 253 38.59 -55.46 -2.56
N LEU A 254 39.43 -55.45 -3.59
CA LEU A 254 39.74 -54.26 -4.38
C LEU A 254 38.50 -53.72 -5.12
N GLN A 255 37.68 -54.61 -5.70
CA GLN A 255 36.42 -54.21 -6.34
C GLN A 255 35.41 -53.62 -5.35
N GLU A 256 35.24 -54.21 -4.17
CA GLU A 256 34.37 -53.64 -3.13
C GLU A 256 34.91 -52.32 -2.58
N LYS A 257 36.23 -52.17 -2.43
CA LYS A 257 36.85 -50.89 -2.05
C LYS A 257 36.54 -49.79 -3.07
N ILE A 258 36.66 -50.08 -4.37
CA ILE A 258 36.29 -49.14 -5.44
C ILE A 258 34.80 -48.77 -5.38
N LYS A 259 33.90 -49.73 -5.10
CA LYS A 259 32.46 -49.46 -4.91
C LYS A 259 32.18 -48.59 -3.68
N VAL A 260 32.91 -48.79 -2.58
CA VAL A 260 32.82 -47.96 -1.37
C VAL A 260 33.32 -46.55 -1.64
N ASP A 261 34.49 -46.39 -2.27
CA ASP A 261 35.05 -45.08 -2.64
C ASP A 261 34.13 -44.30 -3.59
N GLN A 262 33.47 -44.99 -4.54
CA GLN A 262 32.48 -44.38 -5.42
C GLN A 262 31.22 -43.95 -4.65
N LYS A 263 30.64 -44.83 -3.82
CA LYS A 263 29.49 -44.47 -2.97
C LYS A 263 29.80 -43.31 -2.03
N ASN A 264 31.02 -43.22 -1.50
CA ASN A 264 31.44 -42.12 -0.64
C ASN A 264 31.47 -40.77 -1.39
N LYS A 265 31.96 -40.76 -2.64
CA LYS A 265 31.88 -39.58 -3.53
C LYS A 265 30.44 -39.20 -3.86
N ASP A 266 29.57 -40.19 -4.11
CA ASP A 266 28.15 -39.96 -4.36
C ASP A 266 27.44 -39.39 -3.10
N CYS A 267 27.81 -39.84 -1.90
CA CYS A 267 27.34 -39.25 -0.63
C CYS A 267 27.78 -37.80 -0.47
N ILE A 268 29.06 -37.48 -0.67
CA ILE A 268 29.58 -36.10 -0.56
C ILE A 268 28.83 -35.16 -1.53
N ARG A 269 28.65 -35.58 -2.78
CA ARG A 269 27.87 -34.79 -3.76
C ARG A 269 26.41 -34.56 -3.33
N LEU A 270 25.79 -35.55 -2.67
CA LEU A 270 24.43 -35.40 -2.12
C LEU A 270 24.40 -34.47 -0.90
N GLU A 271 25.42 -34.50 -0.05
CA GLU A 271 25.54 -33.54 1.07
C GLU A 271 25.73 -32.10 0.56
N ASP A 272 26.55 -31.89 -0.47
CA ASP A 272 26.72 -30.60 -1.14
C ASP A 272 25.39 -30.09 -1.72
N GLN A 273 24.65 -30.93 -2.45
CA GLN A 273 23.32 -30.60 -2.98
C GLN A 273 22.30 -30.28 -1.87
N ILE A 274 22.31 -31.03 -0.76
CA ILE A 274 21.48 -30.76 0.40
C ILE A 274 21.83 -29.41 1.03
N ASN A 275 23.11 -29.04 1.09
CA ASN A 275 23.57 -27.76 1.64
C ASN A 275 23.24 -26.59 0.71
N GLU A 276 23.33 -26.75 -0.62
CA GLU A 276 22.86 -25.75 -1.58
C GLU A 276 21.35 -25.51 -1.44
N LEU A 277 20.54 -26.57 -1.36
CA LEU A 277 19.10 -26.47 -1.17
C LEU A 277 18.71 -25.80 0.16
N LYS A 278 19.44 -26.06 1.26
CA LYS A 278 19.26 -25.32 2.53
C LYS A 278 19.50 -23.82 2.34
N ASN A 279 20.59 -23.45 1.67
CA ASN A 279 20.93 -22.04 1.42
C ASN A 279 19.86 -21.34 0.56
N GLN A 280 19.32 -22.04 -0.45
CA GLN A 280 18.21 -21.53 -1.27
C GLN A 280 16.91 -21.34 -0.43
N ILE A 281 16.59 -22.29 0.45
CA ILE A 281 15.44 -22.19 1.38
C ILE A 281 15.61 -21.03 2.36
N GLU A 282 16.81 -20.79 2.89
CA GLU A 282 17.11 -19.66 3.78
C GLU A 282 16.96 -18.31 3.03
N GLN A 283 17.49 -18.21 1.81
CA GLN A 283 17.33 -17.02 0.97
C GLN A 283 15.85 -16.72 0.68
N MET A 284 15.06 -17.72 0.30
CA MET A 284 13.61 -17.55 0.09
C MET A 284 12.88 -17.16 1.38
N SER A 285 13.23 -17.75 2.52
CA SER A 285 12.64 -17.41 3.83
C SER A 285 12.91 -15.96 4.21
N ASN A 286 14.14 -15.47 3.96
CA ASN A 286 14.51 -14.08 4.18
C ASN A 286 13.77 -13.12 3.23
N GLN A 287 13.59 -13.47 1.96
CA GLN A 287 12.76 -12.70 1.03
C GLN A 287 11.29 -12.61 1.47
N ILE A 288 10.70 -13.73 1.93
CA ILE A 288 9.33 -13.77 2.47
C ILE A 288 9.20 -12.86 3.70
N ASN A 289 10.17 -12.88 4.62
CA ASN A 289 10.18 -12.01 5.79
C ASN A 289 10.24 -10.52 5.40
N ILE A 290 11.10 -10.13 4.45
CA ILE A 290 11.18 -8.76 3.93
C ILE A 290 9.85 -8.32 3.30
N GLN A 291 9.21 -9.19 2.50
CA GLN A 291 7.89 -8.90 1.91
C GLN A 291 6.80 -8.75 2.97
N LYS A 292 6.81 -9.59 4.02
CA LYS A 292 5.88 -9.55 5.15
C LYS A 292 5.99 -8.23 5.92
N SER A 293 7.20 -7.77 6.23
CA SER A 293 7.42 -6.46 6.88
C SER A 293 7.01 -5.29 5.98
N LYS A 294 7.28 -5.36 4.67
CA LYS A 294 6.81 -4.35 3.70
C LYS A 294 5.27 -4.28 3.66
N LEU A 295 4.59 -5.43 3.72
CA LEU A 295 3.13 -5.51 3.75
C LEU A 295 2.55 -4.94 5.05
N GLN A 296 3.15 -5.22 6.22
CA GLN A 296 2.77 -4.60 7.50
C GLN A 296 2.91 -3.07 7.49
N LEU A 297 3.97 -2.53 6.87
CA LEU A 297 4.16 -1.09 6.74
C LEU A 297 3.12 -0.45 5.79
N LEU A 298 2.78 -1.12 4.69
CA LEU A 298 1.71 -0.68 3.78
C LEU A 298 0.32 -0.73 4.45
N GLU A 299 0.03 -1.76 5.24
CA GLU A 299 -1.22 -1.86 6.01
C GLU A 299 -1.30 -0.76 7.09
N THR A 300 -0.19 -0.49 7.78
CA THR A 300 -0.10 0.60 8.75
C THR A 300 -0.36 1.95 8.08
N LYS A 301 0.17 2.17 6.86
CA LYS A 301 -0.14 3.37 6.07
C LYS A 301 -1.63 3.41 5.69
N ARG A 302 -2.18 2.32 5.15
CA ARG A 302 -3.60 2.21 4.75
C ARG A 302 -4.55 2.59 5.89
N GLN A 303 -4.25 2.13 7.11
CA GLN A 303 -5.05 2.46 8.28
C GLN A 303 -4.91 3.93 8.71
N LYS A 304 -3.73 4.56 8.57
CA LYS A 304 -3.57 6.02 8.77
C LYS A 304 -4.35 6.81 7.71
N ASP A 305 -4.17 6.49 6.44
CA ASP A 305 -4.86 7.14 5.32
C ASP A 305 -6.39 7.05 5.51
N LYS A 306 -6.90 5.91 5.99
CA LYS A 306 -8.32 5.71 6.34
C LYS A 306 -8.81 6.59 7.50
N VAL A 307 -7.99 6.84 8.52
CA VAL A 307 -8.33 7.79 9.60
C VAL A 307 -8.42 9.21 9.05
N THR A 308 -7.41 9.65 8.30
CA THR A 308 -7.39 10.99 7.69
C THR A 308 -8.55 11.21 6.70
N ILE A 309 -8.96 10.19 5.94
CA ILE A 309 -10.16 10.28 5.09
C ILE A 309 -11.44 10.50 5.91
N ASN A 310 -11.55 9.90 7.11
CA ASN A 310 -12.70 10.10 7.99
C ASN A 310 -12.67 11.47 8.67
N GLU A 311 -11.50 11.95 9.10
CA GLU A 311 -11.30 13.31 9.62
C GLU A 311 -11.71 14.36 8.59
N LEU A 312 -11.26 14.21 7.33
CA LEU A 312 -11.63 15.10 6.23
C LEU A 312 -13.13 15.06 5.92
N LYS A 313 -13.78 13.88 5.95
CA LYS A 313 -15.24 13.78 5.80
C LYS A 313 -16.00 14.50 6.92
N ASN A 314 -15.56 14.36 8.16
CA ASN A 314 -16.17 15.05 9.30
C ASN A 314 -16.00 16.58 9.17
N ASN A 315 -14.82 17.05 8.75
CA ASN A 315 -14.56 18.47 8.52
C ASN A 315 -15.41 19.04 7.36
N ILE A 316 -15.64 18.26 6.30
CA ILE A 316 -16.55 18.63 5.20
C ILE A 316 -18.00 18.73 5.72
N ALA A 317 -18.49 17.75 6.48
CA ALA A 317 -19.85 17.76 7.03
C ALA A 317 -20.06 18.94 8.00
N LEU A 318 -19.10 19.24 8.87
CA LEU A 318 -19.13 20.43 9.74
C LEU A 318 -19.14 21.72 8.92
N SER A 319 -18.36 21.80 7.84
CA SER A 319 -18.34 22.96 6.94
C SER A 319 -19.66 23.14 6.20
N GLN A 320 -20.31 22.06 5.77
CA GLN A 320 -21.63 22.08 5.14
C GLN A 320 -22.70 22.58 6.11
N ASN A 321 -22.77 22.03 7.33
CA ASN A 321 -23.69 22.48 8.37
C ASN A 321 -23.49 23.97 8.71
N ASN A 322 -22.24 24.44 8.76
CA ASN A 322 -21.93 25.86 8.99
C ASN A 322 -22.40 26.76 7.83
N ILE A 323 -22.26 26.31 6.56
CA ILE A 323 -22.75 27.03 5.39
C ILE A 323 -24.29 27.10 5.41
N GLU A 324 -24.98 26.00 5.72
CA GLU A 324 -26.45 25.97 5.84
C GLU A 324 -26.94 26.91 6.95
N LEU A 325 -26.26 26.94 8.11
CA LEU A 325 -26.57 27.87 9.21
C LEU A 325 -26.40 29.33 8.80
N ILE A 326 -25.31 29.67 8.11
CA ILE A 326 -25.04 31.03 7.60
C ILE A 326 -26.09 31.43 6.55
N GLN A 327 -26.45 30.53 5.63
CA GLN A 327 -27.51 30.79 4.64
C GLN A 327 -28.88 31.01 5.31
N PHE A 328 -29.20 30.25 6.36
CA PHE A 328 -30.42 30.46 7.14
C PHE A 328 -30.42 31.81 7.87
N GLN A 329 -29.30 32.20 8.49
CA GLN A 329 -29.13 33.52 9.12
C GLN A 329 -29.31 34.65 8.11
N GLN A 330 -28.58 34.63 7.00
CA GLN A 330 -28.66 35.63 5.93
C GLN A 330 -30.07 35.72 5.32
N LYS A 331 -30.78 34.61 5.16
CA LYS A 331 -32.17 34.60 4.69
C LYS A 331 -33.11 35.34 5.66
N ASN A 332 -32.93 35.15 6.97
CA ASN A 332 -33.73 35.84 7.99
C ASN A 332 -33.37 37.34 8.06
N GLU A 333 -32.09 37.69 7.92
CA GLU A 333 -31.64 39.09 7.83
C GLU A 333 -32.22 39.80 6.60
N LEU A 334 -32.18 39.16 5.42
CA LEU A 334 -32.82 39.68 4.21
C LEU A 334 -34.34 39.81 4.35
N GLN A 335 -35.01 38.88 5.04
CA GLN A 335 -36.43 39.01 5.33
C GLN A 335 -36.74 40.21 6.24
N ASN A 336 -35.93 40.42 7.29
CA ASN A 336 -36.06 41.57 8.19
C ASN A 336 -35.78 42.90 7.47
N LEU A 337 -34.74 42.96 6.62
CA LEU A 337 -34.43 44.13 5.80
C LEU A 337 -35.55 44.43 4.80
N ASN A 338 -36.13 43.42 4.15
CA ASN A 338 -37.29 43.60 3.26
C ASN A 338 -38.52 44.14 4.01
N LEU A 339 -38.77 43.70 5.25
CA LEU A 339 -39.83 44.28 6.09
C LEU A 339 -39.56 45.75 6.41
N GLN A 340 -38.32 46.10 6.78
CA GLN A 340 -37.92 47.50 7.01
C GLN A 340 -38.02 48.37 5.76
N ILE A 341 -37.65 47.85 4.58
CA ILE A 341 -37.82 48.53 3.30
C ILE A 341 -39.29 48.78 2.99
N ASN A 342 -40.17 47.79 3.20
CA ASN A 342 -41.61 47.95 3.02
C ASN A 342 -42.20 49.01 3.97
N GLU A 343 -41.78 49.03 5.24
CA GLU A 343 -42.15 50.08 6.18
C GLU A 343 -41.68 51.47 5.74
N LEU A 344 -40.45 51.60 5.22
CA LEU A 344 -39.90 52.87 4.74
C LEU A 344 -40.61 53.34 3.46
N GLN A 345 -40.99 52.42 2.56
CA GLN A 345 -41.81 52.74 1.39
C GLN A 345 -43.21 53.24 1.80
N LEU A 346 -43.86 52.59 2.78
CA LEU A 346 -45.14 53.06 3.32
C LEU A 346 -45.01 54.46 3.97
N LYS A 347 -43.92 54.71 4.71
CA LYS A 347 -43.62 56.03 5.29
C LYS A 347 -43.33 57.09 4.21
N SER A 348 -42.65 56.74 3.12
CA SER A 348 -42.42 57.63 1.96
C SER A 348 -43.74 57.98 1.27
N ASN A 349 -44.56 56.98 0.95
CA ASN A 349 -45.86 57.19 0.31
C ASN A 349 -46.78 58.08 1.16
N LEU A 350 -46.74 57.94 2.49
CA LEU A 350 -47.45 58.80 3.42
C LEU A 350 -46.89 60.24 3.42
N TYR A 351 -45.56 60.40 3.36
CA TYR A 351 -44.92 61.71 3.24
C TYR A 351 -45.30 62.42 1.94
N ASP A 352 -45.31 61.71 0.81
CA ASP A 352 -45.71 62.27 -0.49
C ASP A 352 -47.19 62.67 -0.51
N GLN A 353 -48.08 61.89 0.12
CA GLN A 353 -49.48 62.29 0.34
C GLN A 353 -49.59 63.54 1.21
N LEU A 354 -48.84 63.61 2.32
CA LEU A 354 -48.85 64.75 3.23
C LEU A 354 -48.28 66.02 2.56
N LYS A 355 -47.29 65.85 1.68
CA LYS A 355 -46.75 66.93 0.85
C LYS A 355 -47.77 67.44 -0.17
N VAL A 356 -48.49 66.55 -0.86
CA VAL A 356 -49.59 66.97 -1.76
C VAL A 356 -50.68 67.72 -0.99
N GLN A 357 -51.01 67.30 0.24
CA GLN A 357 -51.93 68.06 1.11
C GLN A 357 -51.36 69.43 1.52
N TYR A 358 -50.06 69.52 1.83
CA TYR A 358 -49.39 70.79 2.12
C TYR A 358 -49.41 71.74 0.92
N ASP A 359 -49.03 71.25 -0.27
CA ASP A 359 -49.04 72.02 -1.51
C ASP A 359 -50.48 72.49 -1.86
N GLN A 360 -51.50 71.66 -1.63
CA GLN A 360 -52.91 72.05 -1.77
C GLN A 360 -53.32 73.14 -0.78
N LEU A 361 -52.95 73.02 0.50
CA LEU A 361 -53.25 74.04 1.52
C LEU A 361 -52.50 75.35 1.26
N GLN A 362 -51.26 75.29 0.75
CA GLN A 362 -50.48 76.46 0.37
C GLN A 362 -51.12 77.20 -0.83
N ASN A 363 -51.60 76.46 -1.83
CA ASN A 363 -52.35 77.06 -2.95
C ASN A 363 -53.68 77.67 -2.48
N GLN A 364 -54.44 76.99 -1.63
CA GLN A 364 -55.66 77.55 -1.02
C GLN A 364 -55.36 78.82 -0.21
N LEU A 365 -54.25 78.85 0.55
CA LEU A 365 -53.83 80.04 1.29
C LEU A 365 -53.49 81.19 0.34
N MET A 366 -52.83 80.91 -0.79
CA MET A 366 -52.51 81.91 -1.81
C MET A 366 -53.78 82.47 -2.46
N ASP A 367 -54.72 81.62 -2.88
CA ASP A 367 -56.01 82.04 -3.42
C ASP A 367 -56.81 82.90 -2.43
N LYS A 368 -56.82 82.52 -1.14
CA LYS A 368 -57.45 83.31 -0.07
C LYS A 368 -56.74 84.65 0.12
N ASN A 369 -55.41 84.69 0.05
CA ASN A 369 -54.63 85.93 0.18
C ASN A 369 -54.89 86.87 -1.02
N VAL A 370 -54.92 86.36 -2.24
CA VAL A 370 -55.34 87.12 -3.44
C VAL A 370 -56.79 87.61 -3.30
N LYS A 371 -57.70 86.79 -2.76
CA LYS A 371 -59.08 87.22 -2.50
C LYS A 371 -59.17 88.33 -1.43
N VAL A 372 -58.32 88.27 -0.39
CA VAL A 372 -58.19 89.33 0.61
C VAL A 372 -57.62 90.61 0.00
N GLN A 373 -56.62 90.54 -0.87
CA GLN A 373 -56.10 91.70 -1.61
C GLN A 373 -57.16 92.31 -2.54
N GLN A 374 -57.95 91.49 -3.25
CA GLN A 374 -59.10 91.97 -4.03
C GLN A 374 -60.14 92.68 -3.15
N LEU A 375 -60.45 92.13 -1.97
CA LEU A 375 -61.38 92.75 -1.02
C LEU A 375 -60.82 94.07 -0.46
N PHE A 376 -59.53 94.16 -0.16
CA PHE A 376 -58.90 95.43 0.23
C PHE A 376 -58.96 96.48 -0.88
N HIS A 377 -58.77 96.09 -2.14
CA HIS A 377 -58.91 97.01 -3.28
C HIS A 377 -60.37 97.49 -3.42
N GLN A 378 -61.34 96.57 -3.35
CA GLN A 378 -62.77 96.90 -3.35
C GLN A 378 -63.18 97.79 -2.17
N ILE A 379 -62.61 97.59 -0.98
CA ILE A 379 -62.81 98.48 0.18
C ILE A 379 -62.25 99.86 -0.13
N SER A 380 -61.03 99.98 -0.67
CA SER A 380 -60.44 101.28 -1.00
C SER A 380 -61.20 102.01 -2.13
N ASP A 381 -61.69 101.29 -3.13
CA ASP A 381 -62.58 101.83 -4.17
C ASP A 381 -63.90 102.33 -3.59
N MET A 382 -64.49 101.61 -2.62
CA MET A 382 -65.70 102.03 -1.91
C MET A 382 -65.44 103.23 -0.99
N GLU A 383 -64.30 103.28 -0.30
CA GLU A 383 -63.87 104.42 0.53
C GLU A 383 -63.71 105.67 -0.34
N GLN A 384 -63.05 105.58 -1.50
CA GLN A 384 -62.96 106.69 -2.46
C GLN A 384 -64.32 107.11 -3.01
N GLN A 385 -65.22 106.16 -3.32
CA GLN A 385 -66.59 106.48 -3.74
C GLN A 385 -67.39 107.18 -2.64
N ILE A 386 -67.23 106.75 -1.38
CA ILE A 386 -67.84 107.40 -0.21
C ILE A 386 -67.26 108.81 -0.02
N GLU A 387 -65.96 109.01 -0.18
CA GLU A 387 -65.33 110.34 -0.08
C GLU A 387 -65.82 111.28 -1.21
N GLN A 388 -65.94 110.78 -2.44
CA GLN A 388 -66.53 111.53 -3.56
C GLN A 388 -68.00 111.85 -3.32
N LYS A 389 -68.80 110.92 -2.79
CA LYS A 389 -70.21 111.14 -2.40
C LYS A 389 -70.33 112.18 -1.30
N ASN A 390 -69.44 112.15 -0.30
CA ASN A 390 -69.41 113.13 0.80
C ASN A 390 -69.05 114.53 0.28
N LYS A 391 -68.06 114.65 -0.62
CA LYS A 391 -67.73 115.92 -1.30
C LYS A 391 -68.89 116.43 -2.18
N GLN A 392 -69.58 115.55 -2.90
CA GLN A 392 -70.81 115.90 -3.62
C GLN A 392 -71.96 116.34 -2.69
N GLN A 393 -72.02 115.81 -1.47
CA GLN A 393 -73.02 116.21 -0.48
C GLN A 393 -72.67 117.56 0.15
N GLN A 394 -71.42 117.79 0.55
CA GLN A 394 -70.95 119.10 1.01
C GLN A 394 -71.25 120.20 -0.02
N ASN A 395 -70.96 119.98 -1.30
CA ASN A 395 -71.30 120.93 -2.36
C ASN A 395 -72.81 121.20 -2.47
N LYS A 396 -73.68 120.21 -2.20
CA LYS A 396 -75.14 120.42 -2.18
C LYS A 396 -75.59 121.21 -0.96
N ASP A 397 -75.00 120.93 0.21
CA ASP A 397 -75.33 121.59 1.46
C ASP A 397 -74.88 123.05 1.43
N GLU A 398 -73.70 123.35 0.87
CA GLU A 398 -73.23 124.71 0.56
C GLU A 398 -74.17 125.44 -0.41
N ILE A 399 -74.58 124.79 -1.52
CA ILE A 399 -75.56 125.35 -2.47
C ILE A 399 -76.93 125.59 -1.81
N GLN A 400 -77.31 124.78 -0.83
CA GLN A 400 -78.57 124.94 -0.10
C GLN A 400 -78.49 126.10 0.90
N ILE A 401 -77.40 126.20 1.67
CA ILE A 401 -77.11 127.34 2.55
C ILE A 401 -77.13 128.65 1.74
N GLN A 402 -76.49 128.66 0.56
CA GLN A 402 -76.47 129.84 -0.32
C GLN A 402 -77.89 130.26 -0.76
N LYS A 403 -78.76 129.30 -1.13
CA LYS A 403 -80.15 129.57 -1.50
C LYS A 403 -81.00 130.06 -0.33
N ASP A 404 -80.74 129.58 0.88
CA ASP A 404 -81.47 130.04 2.06
C ASP A 404 -81.01 131.43 2.50
N ILE A 405 -79.73 131.79 2.30
CA ILE A 405 -79.25 133.19 2.39
C ILE A 405 -79.94 134.08 1.32
N GLU A 406 -80.10 133.62 0.08
CA GLU A 406 -80.83 134.37 -0.96
C GLU A 406 -82.32 134.56 -0.59
N ARG A 407 -82.95 133.55 0.04
CA ARG A 407 -84.32 133.65 0.58
C ARG A 407 -84.43 134.63 1.74
N GLU A 408 -83.48 134.62 2.67
CA GLU A 408 -83.43 135.56 3.80
C GLU A 408 -83.39 137.01 3.29
N ASN A 409 -82.53 137.28 2.30
CA ASN A 409 -82.43 138.59 1.63
C ASN A 409 -83.73 138.97 0.89
N LEU A 410 -84.38 138.01 0.21
CA LEU A 410 -85.67 138.24 -0.46
C LEU A 410 -86.79 138.55 0.55
N ILE A 411 -86.81 137.87 1.70
CA ILE A 411 -87.76 138.10 2.81
C ILE A 411 -87.54 139.50 3.40
N GLN A 412 -86.30 139.93 3.62
CA GLN A 412 -86.01 141.29 4.07
C GLN A 412 -86.48 142.34 3.05
N HIS A 413 -86.20 142.14 1.75
CA HIS A 413 -86.65 143.07 0.71
C HIS A 413 -88.18 143.15 0.59
N LEU A 414 -88.89 142.02 0.67
CA LEU A 414 -90.35 141.96 0.67
C LEU A 414 -90.96 142.59 1.94
N THR A 415 -90.30 142.44 3.10
CA THR A 415 -90.74 143.07 4.36
C THR A 415 -90.63 144.59 4.29
N LEU A 416 -89.50 145.11 3.78
CA LEU A 416 -89.32 146.55 3.55
C LEU A 416 -90.37 147.12 2.58
N LYS A 417 -90.67 146.38 1.51
CA LYS A 417 -91.67 146.75 0.51
C LYS A 417 -93.10 146.72 1.05
N ARG A 418 -93.40 145.79 1.97
CA ARG A 418 -94.68 145.69 2.68
C ARG A 418 -94.91 146.86 3.63
N GLU A 419 -93.89 147.28 4.37
CA GLU A 419 -94.06 148.39 5.33
C GLU A 419 -94.20 149.75 4.63
N ASN A 420 -93.50 149.97 3.50
CA ASN A 420 -93.76 151.14 2.65
C ASN A 420 -95.21 151.18 2.14
N ALA A 421 -95.74 150.05 1.65
CA ALA A 421 -97.13 149.96 1.20
C ALA A 421 -98.15 150.17 2.35
N ARG A 422 -97.79 149.77 3.58
CA ARG A 422 -98.61 150.03 4.78
C ARG A 422 -98.71 151.53 5.07
N VAL A 423 -97.60 152.27 4.98
CA VAL A 423 -97.57 153.73 5.18
C VAL A 423 -98.39 154.46 4.10
N GLU A 424 -98.35 154.01 2.84
CA GLU A 424 -99.22 154.57 1.78
C GLU A 424 -100.71 154.32 2.05
N ILE A 425 -101.08 153.12 2.53
CA ILE A 425 -102.47 152.77 2.89
C ILE A 425 -102.98 153.60 4.08
N GLU A 426 -102.13 153.86 5.07
CA GLU A 426 -102.46 154.66 6.25
C GLU A 426 -102.73 156.13 5.85
N GLN A 427 -101.88 156.71 4.98
CA GLN A 427 -102.10 158.04 4.40
C GLN A 427 -103.33 158.14 3.48
N LEU A 428 -103.75 157.04 2.85
CA LEU A 428 -104.98 156.99 2.06
C LEU A 428 -106.24 156.90 2.94
N ASN A 429 -106.19 156.21 4.08
CA ASN A 429 -107.32 156.10 5.01
C ASN A 429 -107.70 157.45 5.62
N ASP A 430 -106.74 158.26 6.08
CA ASP A 430 -107.01 159.61 6.60
C ASP A 430 -107.65 160.53 5.55
N LYS A 431 -107.32 160.31 4.27
CA LYS A 431 -107.90 160.99 3.11
C LYS A 431 -109.34 160.57 2.83
N ILE A 432 -109.72 159.34 3.18
CA ILE A 432 -111.10 158.83 3.07
C ILE A 432 -111.96 159.34 4.24
N ILE A 433 -111.44 159.30 5.47
CA ILE A 433 -112.15 159.77 6.67
C ILE A 433 -112.48 161.27 6.60
N SER A 434 -111.61 162.06 5.97
CA SER A 434 -111.86 163.49 5.71
C SER A 434 -112.88 163.73 4.59
N LEU A 435 -112.94 162.89 3.55
CA LEU A 435 -113.95 162.98 2.49
C LEU A 435 -115.36 162.56 2.95
N MET A 436 -115.48 161.54 3.80
CA MET A 436 -116.78 161.05 4.27
C MET A 436 -117.60 162.13 4.99
N LYS A 437 -116.96 163.03 5.75
CA LYS A 437 -117.63 164.15 6.44
C LYS A 437 -118.15 165.26 5.54
N LEU A 438 -117.79 165.26 4.25
CA LEU A 438 -118.19 166.30 3.29
C LEU A 438 -119.40 165.88 2.43
N VAL A 439 -119.71 164.58 2.37
CA VAL A 439 -120.80 164.02 1.56
C VAL A 439 -122.18 164.26 2.18
N ASP A 440 -122.30 164.15 3.51
CA ASP A 440 -123.57 164.32 4.24
C ASP A 440 -124.15 165.75 4.16
N SER A 441 -123.37 166.74 3.73
CA SER A 441 -123.75 168.16 3.75
C SER A 441 -124.35 168.70 2.44
N ILE A 442 -124.21 168.00 1.30
CA ILE A 442 -124.33 168.64 -0.03
C ILE A 442 -125.49 168.13 -0.90
N LYS A 443 -125.97 166.89 -0.74
CA LYS A 443 -126.90 166.28 -1.72
C LYS A 443 -128.40 166.54 -1.47
N SER A 444 -128.77 167.79 -1.18
CA SER A 444 -130.16 168.23 -0.96
C SER A 444 -130.68 169.30 -1.94
N LYS A 445 -129.97 169.58 -3.05
CA LYS A 445 -130.49 170.40 -4.17
C LYS A 445 -129.73 170.21 -5.50
N ALA A 446 -130.50 170.23 -6.59
CA ALA A 446 -130.13 170.40 -8.00
C ALA A 446 -129.22 169.32 -8.68
N SER A 447 -129.14 169.23 -10.01
CA SER A 447 -130.16 169.03 -11.08
C SER A 447 -129.59 169.40 -12.46
N GLN A 448 -129.81 168.51 -13.45
CA GLN A 448 -129.89 168.74 -14.90
C GLN A 448 -128.62 168.89 -15.79
N ASN A 449 -128.82 168.39 -17.02
CA ASN A 449 -128.02 168.33 -18.26
C ASN A 449 -126.72 167.49 -18.26
N ASN A 450 -126.47 166.51 -19.16
CA ASN A 450 -126.70 166.35 -20.63
C ASN A 450 -125.66 167.12 -21.48
N ASP A 451 -125.05 166.58 -22.55
CA ASP A 451 -125.32 165.33 -23.30
C ASP A 451 -124.12 164.86 -24.21
N ILE A 452 -124.10 163.58 -24.62
CA ILE A 452 -123.59 163.01 -25.92
C ILE A 452 -122.07 163.11 -26.30
N GLN A 453 -121.37 162.18 -27.01
CA GLN A 453 -121.41 160.70 -27.21
C GLN A 453 -120.09 160.18 -27.90
N GLN A 454 -119.54 159.05 -27.41
CA GLN A 454 -118.92 157.90 -28.15
C GLN A 454 -117.71 158.07 -29.13
N ILE A 455 -117.28 156.93 -29.73
CA ILE A 455 -116.32 156.70 -30.87
C ILE A 455 -114.80 156.76 -30.50
N ILE A 456 -113.93 155.76 -30.78
CA ILE A 456 -114.09 154.41 -31.38
C ILE A 456 -112.85 153.47 -31.18
N LYS A 457 -113.05 152.13 -31.11
CA LYS A 457 -112.19 150.96 -31.54
C LYS A 457 -110.67 150.89 -31.20
N HIS A 458 -109.94 149.75 -31.19
CA HIS A 458 -110.13 148.29 -31.43
C HIS A 458 -109.03 147.57 -30.55
N ASN A 459 -108.66 146.27 -30.54
CA ASN A 459 -108.94 145.04 -31.31
C ASN A 459 -108.63 143.79 -30.40
N SER A 460 -109.32 142.64 -30.54
CA SER A 460 -108.90 141.37 -31.21
C SER A 460 -107.68 140.60 -30.63
N ASP A 461 -107.70 139.28 -30.39
CA ASP A 461 -108.80 138.30 -30.51
C ASP A 461 -108.45 136.89 -29.97
N ILE A 462 -109.49 136.03 -29.79
CA ILE A 462 -109.50 134.54 -30.01
C ILE A 462 -108.63 133.63 -29.10
N LEU A 463 -108.97 132.35 -28.77
CA LEU A 463 -110.23 131.56 -28.64
C LEU A 463 -109.86 130.15 -28.08
N ASN A 464 -110.86 129.29 -27.80
CA ASN A 464 -110.78 127.82 -27.59
C ASN A 464 -110.23 127.35 -26.22
N LYS A 465 -111.06 126.69 -25.39
CA LYS A 465 -111.51 125.27 -25.39
C LYS A 465 -110.47 124.34 -24.75
N SER A 466 -110.71 123.73 -23.58
CA SER A 466 -111.76 122.79 -23.15
C SER A 466 -111.38 121.32 -23.34
N GLU A 467 -111.70 120.53 -22.31
CA GLU A 467 -111.94 119.09 -22.35
C GLU A 467 -110.80 118.08 -22.58
N MET A 468 -110.87 117.04 -21.74
CA MET A 468 -110.63 115.63 -22.06
C MET A 468 -109.20 115.10 -22.29
N LEU A 469 -108.83 114.27 -21.31
CA LEU A 469 -108.27 112.92 -21.47
C LEU A 469 -106.76 112.71 -21.66
N GLN A 470 -106.27 111.89 -20.71
CA GLN A 470 -105.43 110.70 -20.92
C GLN A 470 -103.90 110.81 -21.03
N LYS A 471 -103.35 109.71 -20.48
CA LYS A 471 -102.02 109.11 -20.59
C LYS A 471 -101.32 109.30 -21.96
N SER A 472 -99.98 109.24 -21.90
CA SER A 472 -99.02 109.13 -23.02
C SER A 472 -99.04 110.28 -24.04
N ASN A 473 -97.94 111.03 -24.21
CA ASN A 473 -96.97 110.54 -25.20
C ASN A 473 -95.47 110.87 -25.04
N ARG A 474 -94.98 111.24 -23.84
CA ARG A 474 -93.54 111.08 -23.48
C ARG A 474 -93.09 109.59 -23.38
N ARG A 475 -93.72 108.70 -24.15
CA ARG A 475 -93.41 107.27 -24.26
C ARG A 475 -93.45 106.71 -25.69
N ILE A 476 -93.88 107.43 -26.73
CA ILE A 476 -93.92 106.86 -28.12
C ILE A 476 -92.76 107.29 -29.03
N GLN A 477 -91.94 108.29 -28.68
CA GLN A 477 -90.64 108.47 -29.35
C GLN A 477 -89.51 107.64 -28.71
N LEU A 478 -89.66 107.24 -27.45
CA LEU A 478 -88.75 106.30 -26.79
C LEU A 478 -89.17 104.82 -26.91
N PHE A 479 -90.44 104.49 -27.14
CA PHE A 479 -90.85 103.09 -27.36
C PHE A 479 -90.19 102.41 -28.57
N PRO A 480 -89.98 103.05 -29.74
CA PRO A 480 -89.21 102.47 -30.83
C PRO A 480 -87.76 102.16 -30.42
N THR A 481 -87.15 103.05 -29.64
CA THR A 481 -85.79 102.88 -29.10
C THR A 481 -85.74 101.76 -28.07
N LEU A 482 -86.63 101.76 -27.07
CA LEU A 482 -86.74 100.72 -26.05
C LEU A 482 -87.12 99.36 -26.66
N HIS A 483 -88.02 99.32 -27.65
CA HIS A 483 -88.36 98.10 -28.38
C HIS A 483 -87.20 97.60 -29.24
N LYS A 484 -86.40 98.50 -29.83
CA LYS A 484 -85.15 98.15 -30.51
C LYS A 484 -84.14 97.58 -29.52
N CYS A 485 -83.89 98.25 -28.39
CA CYS A 485 -82.98 97.79 -27.34
C CYS A 485 -83.41 96.44 -26.77
N LEU A 486 -84.70 96.24 -26.46
CA LEU A 486 -85.24 94.94 -26.01
C LEU A 486 -85.18 93.88 -27.11
N THR A 487 -85.34 94.23 -28.39
CA THR A 487 -85.21 93.29 -29.51
C THR A 487 -83.75 92.93 -29.78
N GLU A 488 -82.80 93.84 -29.55
CA GLU A 488 -81.36 93.58 -29.66
C GLU A 488 -80.83 92.83 -28.44
N LEU A 489 -81.30 93.15 -27.22
CA LEU A 489 -81.08 92.36 -26.01
C LEU A 489 -81.58 90.93 -26.23
N ARG A 490 -82.83 90.75 -26.66
CA ARG A 490 -83.40 89.41 -26.89
C ARG A 490 -82.68 88.64 -27.99
N LYS A 491 -82.10 89.31 -29.00
CA LYS A 491 -81.22 88.69 -30.02
C LYS A 491 -79.83 88.35 -29.47
N LEU A 492 -79.31 89.09 -28.50
CA LEU A 492 -78.07 88.77 -27.79
C LEU A 492 -78.28 87.61 -26.82
N GLU A 493 -79.40 87.60 -26.08
CA GLU A 493 -79.84 86.47 -25.25
C GLU A 493 -80.01 85.21 -26.10
N ASP A 494 -80.77 85.24 -27.20
CA ASP A 494 -80.96 84.09 -28.11
C ASP A 494 -79.62 83.54 -28.65
N LYS A 495 -78.65 84.42 -28.93
CA LYS A 495 -77.29 84.03 -29.36
C LYS A 495 -76.48 83.45 -28.22
N CYS A 496 -76.50 84.07 -27.05
CA CYS A 496 -75.78 83.62 -25.86
C CYS A 496 -76.32 82.27 -25.38
N TYR A 497 -77.64 82.07 -25.41
CA TYR A 497 -78.29 80.81 -25.03
C TYR A 497 -77.96 79.68 -26.03
N LYS A 498 -77.91 80.00 -27.34
CA LYS A 498 -77.46 79.05 -28.38
C LYS A 498 -75.98 78.70 -28.22
N LEU A 499 -75.09 79.67 -28.00
CA LEU A 499 -73.68 79.40 -27.69
C LEU A 499 -73.52 78.59 -26.40
N TYR A 500 -74.28 78.91 -25.35
CA TYR A 500 -74.24 78.22 -24.06
C TYR A 500 -74.66 76.75 -24.20
N ILE A 501 -75.79 76.46 -24.85
CA ILE A 501 -76.22 75.08 -25.14
C ILE A 501 -75.18 74.37 -26.02
N GLN A 502 -74.68 75.02 -27.07
CA GLN A 502 -73.67 74.45 -27.96
C GLN A 502 -72.34 74.16 -27.24
N THR A 503 -71.98 74.97 -26.25
CA THR A 503 -70.75 74.82 -25.44
C THR A 503 -70.90 73.78 -24.33
N MET A 504 -72.10 73.64 -23.74
CA MET A 504 -72.43 72.52 -22.84
C MET A 504 -72.42 71.17 -23.59
N ILE A 505 -72.90 71.12 -24.83
CA ILE A 505 -72.85 69.92 -25.69
C ILE A 505 -71.40 69.53 -26.06
N SER A 506 -70.44 70.44 -25.89
CA SER A 506 -69.01 70.21 -26.12
C SER A 506 -68.15 70.30 -24.83
N ASP A 507 -68.74 70.00 -23.66
CA ASP A 507 -68.06 69.93 -22.35
C ASP A 507 -67.13 71.12 -22.02
N PHE A 508 -67.47 72.34 -22.48
CA PHE A 508 -66.67 73.56 -22.33
C PHE A 508 -65.20 73.46 -22.83
N GLN A 509 -64.88 72.48 -23.69
CA GLN A 509 -63.50 72.21 -24.11
C GLN A 509 -62.88 73.31 -24.99
N ASN A 510 -63.71 74.14 -25.66
CA ASN A 510 -63.24 75.26 -26.47
C ASN A 510 -63.23 76.58 -25.69
N LYS A 511 -62.04 77.05 -25.31
CA LYS A 511 -61.85 78.34 -24.60
C LYS A 511 -62.38 79.55 -25.38
N ASP A 512 -62.32 79.56 -26.72
CA ASP A 512 -62.83 80.69 -27.50
C ASP A 512 -64.35 80.80 -27.43
N SER A 513 -65.07 79.66 -27.30
CA SER A 513 -66.51 79.67 -27.05
C SER A 513 -66.84 80.27 -25.68
N THR A 514 -66.07 79.91 -24.64
CA THR A 514 -66.25 80.47 -23.29
C THR A 514 -65.97 81.98 -23.26
N ILE A 515 -64.91 82.45 -23.93
CA ILE A 515 -64.58 83.88 -24.08
C ILE A 515 -65.67 84.61 -24.88
N GLN A 516 -66.28 83.98 -25.89
CA GLN A 516 -67.40 84.57 -26.62
C GLN A 516 -68.68 84.66 -25.75
N ILE A 517 -68.99 83.63 -24.95
CA ILE A 517 -70.09 83.68 -23.97
C ILE A 517 -69.87 84.83 -22.98
N GLU A 518 -68.66 84.95 -22.43
CA GLU A 518 -68.31 86.02 -21.48
C GLU A 518 -68.41 87.42 -22.11
N ARG A 519 -68.02 87.58 -23.38
CA ARG A 519 -68.26 88.83 -24.14
C ARG A 519 -69.75 89.11 -24.35
N TYR A 520 -70.55 88.11 -24.75
CA TYR A 520 -71.99 88.28 -24.91
C TYR A 520 -72.70 88.60 -23.59
N LEU A 521 -72.29 88.01 -22.46
CA LEU A 521 -72.81 88.32 -21.14
C LEU A 521 -72.46 89.76 -20.71
N ASN A 522 -71.25 90.24 -21.00
CA ASN A 522 -70.88 91.64 -20.76
C ASN A 522 -71.65 92.61 -21.67
N ASP A 523 -71.86 92.27 -22.95
CA ASP A 523 -72.72 93.04 -23.86
C ASP A 523 -74.19 93.07 -23.40
N ILE A 524 -74.72 91.95 -22.87
CA ILE A 524 -76.06 91.84 -22.28
C ILE A 524 -76.16 92.66 -20.99
N GLY A 525 -75.15 92.61 -20.12
CA GLY A 525 -75.09 93.41 -18.90
C GLY A 525 -75.09 94.91 -19.23
N ARG A 526 -74.30 95.31 -20.22
CA ARG A 526 -74.28 96.69 -20.73
C ARG A 526 -75.62 97.11 -21.34
N ARG A 527 -76.24 96.31 -22.21
CA ARG A 527 -77.58 96.65 -22.77
C ARG A 527 -78.67 96.66 -21.70
N SER A 528 -78.55 95.80 -20.69
CA SER A 528 -79.43 95.82 -19.52
C SER A 528 -79.29 97.12 -18.74
N GLN A 529 -78.07 97.64 -18.56
CA GLN A 529 -77.87 98.96 -17.94
C GLN A 529 -78.40 100.09 -18.84
N GLU A 530 -78.11 100.08 -20.14
CA GLU A 530 -78.67 101.05 -21.11
C GLU A 530 -80.21 101.02 -21.13
N ILE A 531 -80.84 99.87 -20.84
CA ILE A 531 -82.31 99.73 -20.65
C ILE A 531 -82.76 100.23 -19.28
N ILE A 532 -82.02 99.99 -18.20
CA ILE A 532 -82.33 100.51 -16.85
C ILE A 532 -82.26 102.04 -16.84
N ASP A 533 -81.24 102.62 -17.49
CA ASP A 533 -81.08 104.07 -17.63
C ASP A 533 -82.25 104.68 -18.45
N LEU A 534 -82.67 104.01 -19.53
CA LEU A 534 -83.88 104.38 -20.29
C LEU A 534 -85.18 104.22 -19.49
N LEU A 535 -85.27 103.26 -18.57
CA LEU A 535 -86.43 103.08 -17.69
C LEU A 535 -86.48 104.15 -16.59
N ASP A 536 -85.33 104.57 -16.07
CA ASP A 536 -85.19 105.73 -15.18
C ASP A 536 -85.61 107.03 -15.90
N GLU A 537 -85.13 107.28 -17.13
CA GLU A 537 -85.59 108.41 -17.96
C GLU A 537 -87.11 108.36 -18.25
N MET A 538 -87.68 107.15 -18.40
CA MET A 538 -89.12 106.94 -18.58
C MET A 538 -89.94 106.99 -17.28
N GLY A 539 -89.31 107.18 -16.12
CA GLY A 539 -89.96 107.23 -14.81
C GLY A 539 -90.64 105.91 -14.45
N LEU A 540 -89.92 104.78 -14.62
CA LEU A 540 -90.38 103.43 -14.30
C LEU A 540 -89.38 102.72 -13.39
N LYS A 541 -89.46 103.03 -12.10
CA LYS A 541 -88.69 102.40 -11.02
C LYS A 541 -89.63 102.03 -9.86
#